data_AF-A0AAV3XDY1-F1
#
_entry.id   AF-A0AAV3XDY1-F1
#
_cell.length_a   1.000
_cell.length_b   1.000
_cell.length_c   1.000
_cell.angle_alpha   90.00
_cell.angle_beta   90.00
_cell.angle_gamma   90.00
#
_symmetry.space_group_name_H-M   'P 1'
#
loop_
_entity.id
_entity.type
_entity.pdbx_description
1 polymer ?
#
loop_
_entity_poly.entity_id
_entity_poly.type
_entity_poly.pdbx_seq_one_letter_code
_entity_poly.pdbx_strand_id
1 'polypeptide(L)' 'MPTLRKNDTGLAVKILQKVLNCYKYGLKVDGIFEAKTEAAVKDFQKKYKLTVDGIVGSKTYNALADN' A
#
# COMPACT_ATOMS: atom_id res chain seq x y z
N MET A 1 3.30 12.82 -2.61
CA MET A 1 2.01 12.11 -2.59
C MET A 1 1.40 12.21 -1.19
N PRO A 2 0.06 12.23 -1.06
CA PRO A 2 -0.60 12.22 0.25
C PRO A 2 -0.33 10.90 0.99
N THR A 3 -0.25 10.96 2.32
CA THR A 3 -0.17 9.77 3.17
C THR A 3 -1.50 9.02 3.11
N LEU A 4 -1.46 7.72 2.79
CA LEU A 4 -2.66 6.87 2.82
C LEU A 4 -2.70 6.04 4.10
N ARG A 5 -3.89 5.91 4.67
CA ARG A 5 -4.18 5.09 5.86
C ARG A 5 -5.48 4.33 5.68
N LYS A 6 -5.75 3.42 6.62
CA LYS A 6 -7.03 2.71 6.71
C LYS A 6 -8.22 3.67 6.64
N ASN A 7 -9.24 3.29 5.87
CA ASN A 7 -10.43 4.08 5.51
C ASN A 7 -10.20 5.20 4.49
N ASP A 8 -8.97 5.44 4.02
CA ASP A 8 -8.78 6.35 2.89
C ASP A 8 -9.32 5.72 1.62
N THR A 9 -9.84 6.57 0.75
CA THR A 9 -10.36 6.16 -0.55
C THR A 9 -9.86 7.09 -1.65
N GLY A 10 -9.66 6.55 -2.85
CA GLY A 10 -9.38 7.35 -4.03
C GLY A 10 -8.41 6.70 -5.01
N LEU A 11 -8.01 7.48 -6.03
CA LEU A 11 -7.11 7.04 -7.08
C LEU A 11 -5.74 6.59 -6.52
N ALA A 12 -5.23 7.28 -5.49
CA ALA A 12 -3.98 6.91 -4.84
C ALA A 12 -4.03 5.49 -4.24
N VAL A 13 -5.16 5.10 -3.64
CA VAL A 13 -5.38 3.75 -3.11
C VAL A 13 -5.48 2.73 -4.24
N LYS A 14 -6.13 3.06 -5.37
CA LYS A 14 -6.17 2.17 -6.55
C LYS A 14 -4.78 1.90 -7.09
N ILE A 15 -3.94 2.94 -7.19
CA ILE A 15 -2.55 2.79 -7.64
C ILE A 15 -1.80 1.87 -6.68
N LEU A 16 -1.89 2.12 -5.37
CA LEU A 16 -1.29 1.28 -4.34
C LEU A 16 -1.72 -0.19 -4.46
N GLN A 17 -3.02 -0.46 -4.53
CA GLN A 17 -3.56 -1.81 -4.67
C GLN A 17 -3.05 -2.50 -5.95
N LYS A 18 -2.96 -1.75 -7.06
CA LYS A 18 -2.42 -2.26 -8.32
C LYS A 18 -0.95 -2.62 -8.21
N VAL A 19 -0.14 -1.78 -7.58
CA VAL A 19 1.29 -2.08 -7.35
C VAL A 19 1.45 -3.27 -6.41
N LEU A 20 0.71 -3.32 -5.30
CA LEU A 20 0.69 -4.48 -4.41
C LEU A 20 0.27 -5.77 -5.16
N ASN A 21 -0.63 -5.68 -6.12
CA ASN A 21 -0.96 -6.83 -6.98
C ASN A 21 0.20 -7.28 -7.88
N CYS A 22 1.09 -6.37 -8.32
CA CYS A 22 2.33 -6.77 -8.99
C CYS A 22 3.22 -7.62 -8.08
N TYR A 23 3.18 -7.38 -6.77
CA TYR A 23 3.83 -8.19 -5.74
C TYR A 23 3.05 -9.47 -5.36
N LYS A 24 1.99 -9.82 -6.12
CA LYS A 24 1.14 -11.00 -5.93
C LYS A 24 0.32 -11.01 -4.63
N TYR A 25 -0.02 -9.84 -4.08
CA TYR A 25 -0.90 -9.75 -2.90
C TYR A 25 -2.39 -10.04 -3.18
N GLY A 26 -2.83 -10.06 -4.45
CA GLY A 26 -4.19 -10.51 -4.82
C GLY A 26 -5.33 -9.64 -4.24
N LEU A 27 -5.08 -8.34 -4.04
CA LEU A 27 -6.03 -7.37 -3.55
C LEU A 27 -7.05 -6.97 -4.62
N LYS A 28 -8.23 -6.55 -4.17
CA LYS A 28 -9.22 -5.91 -5.04
C LYS A 28 -8.80 -4.46 -5.29
N VAL A 29 -8.79 -4.01 -6.54
CA VAL A 29 -8.44 -2.63 -6.91
C VAL A 29 -9.70 -1.76 -6.97
N ASP A 30 -10.35 -1.57 -5.81
CA ASP A 30 -11.56 -0.75 -5.67
C ASP A 30 -11.25 0.71 -5.30
N GLY A 31 -10.03 0.98 -4.83
CA GLY A 31 -9.62 2.29 -4.34
C GLY A 31 -10.02 2.53 -2.90
N ILE A 32 -10.25 1.47 -2.12
CA ILE A 32 -10.64 1.54 -0.71
C ILE A 32 -9.55 0.90 0.15
N PHE A 33 -9.02 1.65 1.10
CA PHE A 33 -7.97 1.18 1.98
C PHE A 33 -8.59 0.38 3.13
N GLU A 34 -9.00 -0.85 2.83
CA GLU A 34 -9.55 -1.80 3.80
C GLU A 34 -8.46 -2.58 4.55
N ALA A 35 -8.88 -3.44 5.49
CA ALA A 35 -8.00 -4.30 6.26
C ALA A 35 -7.12 -5.23 5.39
N LYS A 36 -7.61 -5.64 4.20
CA LYS A 36 -6.81 -6.44 3.25
C LYS A 36 -5.65 -5.62 2.67
N THR A 37 -5.91 -4.39 2.24
CA THR A 37 -4.88 -3.46 1.75
C THR A 37 -3.90 -3.13 2.87
N GLU A 38 -4.39 -2.89 4.08
CA GLU A 38 -3.56 -2.65 5.27
C GLU A 38 -2.62 -3.81 5.57
N ALA A 39 -3.11 -5.06 5.54
CA ALA A 39 -2.29 -6.25 5.75
C ALA A 39 -1.18 -6.39 4.70
N ALA A 40 -1.50 -6.17 3.42
CA ALA A 40 -0.52 -6.20 2.34
C ALA A 40 0.53 -5.07 2.46
N VAL A 41 0.11 -3.86 2.85
CA VAL A 41 1.04 -2.75 3.12
C VAL A 41 1.97 -3.10 4.28
N LYS A 42 1.45 -3.64 5.37
CA LYS A 42 2.26 -4.04 6.53
C LYS A 42 3.26 -5.13 6.17
N ASP A 43 2.85 -6.12 5.39
CA ASP A 43 3.74 -7.18 4.91
C ASP A 43 4.84 -6.63 3.99
N PHE A 44 4.46 -5.74 3.07
CA PHE A 44 5.41 -5.04 2.20
C PHE A 44 6.40 -4.22 3.03
N GLN A 45 5.92 -3.40 3.97
CA GLN A 45 6.78 -2.62 4.86
C GLN A 45 7.75 -3.52 5.63
N LYS A 46 7.28 -4.66 6.15
CA LYS A 46 8.12 -5.65 6.84
C LYS A 46 9.20 -6.22 5.92
N LYS A 47 8.83 -6.57 4.68
CA LYS A 47 9.74 -7.13 3.67
C LYS A 47 10.84 -6.14 3.27
N TYR A 48 10.50 -4.85 3.16
CA TYR A 48 11.43 -3.78 2.79
C TYR A 48 12.10 -3.11 4.00
N LYS A 49 11.98 -3.70 5.20
CA LYS A 49 12.55 -3.18 6.46
C LYS A 49 12.15 -1.73 6.76
N LEU A 50 10.95 -1.34 6.35
CA LEU A 50 10.33 -0.07 6.67
C LEU A 50 9.59 -0.15 8.01
N THR A 51 9.21 1.01 8.54
CA THR A 51 8.30 1.08 9.69
C THR A 51 6.96 0.43 9.33
N VAL A 52 6.58 -0.62 10.04
CA VAL A 52 5.33 -1.38 9.83
C VAL A 52 4.17 -0.70 10.54
N ASP A 53 3.86 0.52 10.13
CA ASP A 53 2.76 1.32 10.67
C ASP A 53 1.43 1.09 9.93
N GLY A 54 1.47 0.45 8.75
CA GLY A 54 0.31 0.30 7.86
C GLY A 54 -0.09 1.61 7.17
N ILE A 55 0.78 2.62 7.19
CA ILE A 55 0.58 3.94 6.58
C ILE A 55 1.49 4.06 5.35
N VAL A 56 0.89 4.37 4.20
CA VAL A 56 1.64 4.58 2.96
C VAL A 56 2.02 6.05 2.84
N GLY A 57 3.15 6.40 3.43
CA GLY A 57 3.81 7.68 3.24
C GLY A 57 4.84 7.66 2.11
N SER A 58 5.57 8.76 1.93
CA SER A 58 6.58 8.92 0.87
C SER A 58 7.64 7.81 0.88
N LYS A 59 8.04 7.30 2.05
CA LYS A 59 9.00 6.19 2.17
C LYS A 59 8.45 4.90 1.56
N THR A 60 7.19 4.56 1.89
CA THR A 60 6.51 3.38 1.36
C THR A 60 6.30 3.53 -0.14
N TYR A 61 5.90 4.72 -0.61
CA TYR A 61 5.77 4.99 -2.05
C TYR A 61 7.09 4.86 -2.80
N ASN A 62 8.18 5.40 -2.26
CA ASN A 62 9.50 5.24 -2.87
C ASN A 62 9.86 3.75 -2.98
N ALA A 63 9.71 2.98 -1.90
CA ALA A 63 9.98 1.55 -1.94
C ALA A 63 9.08 0.77 -2.94
N LEU A 64 7.84 1.23 -3.14
CA LEU A 64 6.92 0.66 -4.15
C LEU A 64 7.30 1.04 -5.58
N ALA A 65 7.94 2.19 -5.79
CA ALA A 65 8.32 2.74 -7.09
C ALA A 65 9.77 2.41 -7.51
N ASP A 66 10.61 1.96 -6.59
CA ASP A 66 12.03 1.59 -6.82
C ASP A 66 12.19 0.20 -7.48
N ASN A 67 11.16 -0.29 -8.19
CA ASN A 67 11.14 -1.56 -8.92
C ASN A 67 10.30 -1.44 -10.20
#